data_AF-A0AAP2DXQ0-F1
#
_entry.id   AF-A0AAP2DXQ0-F1
#
_cell.length_a   1.000
_cell.length_b   1.000
_cell.length_c   1.000
_cell.angle_alpha   90.00
_cell.angle_beta   90.00
_cell.angle_gamma   90.00
#
_symmetry.space_group_name_H-M   'P 1'
#
loop_
_entity.id
_entity.type
_entity.pdbx_description
1 polymer ?
#
loop_
_entity_poly.entity_id
_entity_poly.type
_entity_poly.pdbx_seq_one_letter_code
_entity_poly.pdbx_strand_id
1 'polypeptide(L)'
;MRYSFAIVLLISPLLFGAACNAENPEPAIIDPVKNSITIKIGEKVFTATLFDNSTATAFKAMLPLTLSMTELNGNEKHFRLAQNLPTRASNPGTIHSGDLMLWGANTLVLFYETFSTSYGYTPLGKIDDPTGLAAAVGSGDVTVNIDLQ
;
A
#
# COMPACT_ATOMS: atom_id res chain seq x y z
N MET A 1 -24.43 80.04 -17.14
CA MET A 1 -24.25 80.47 -18.55
C MET A 1 -23.28 79.50 -19.20
N ARG A 2 -23.42 78.97 -20.42
CA ARG A 2 -24.36 79.07 -21.54
C ARG A 2 -23.80 78.06 -22.56
N TYR A 3 -24.62 77.11 -23.05
CA TYR A 3 -24.52 76.36 -24.34
C TYR A 3 -23.20 75.56 -24.59
N SER A 4 -23.11 74.42 -25.30
CA SER A 4 -23.81 73.99 -26.50
C SER A 4 -23.29 72.61 -27.01
N PHE A 5 -24.11 71.94 -27.84
CA PHE A 5 -23.83 70.88 -28.85
C PHE A 5 -23.18 69.56 -28.38
N ALA A 6 -23.91 68.44 -28.25
CA ALA A 6 -24.51 67.58 -29.28
C ALA A 6 -23.50 66.92 -30.23
N ILE A 7 -23.25 65.60 -30.05
CA ILE A 7 -23.12 64.60 -31.12
C ILE A 7 -23.77 63.31 -30.59
N VAL A 8 -24.80 62.87 -31.29
CA VAL A 8 -25.39 61.54 -31.18
C VAL A 8 -24.58 60.63 -32.09
N LEU A 9 -24.04 59.53 -31.56
CA LEU A 9 -23.54 58.42 -32.35
C LEU A 9 -24.14 57.14 -31.78
N LEU A 10 -25.15 56.63 -32.49
CA LEU A 10 -25.77 55.34 -32.29
C LEU A 10 -24.77 54.24 -32.67
N ILE A 11 -24.40 53.39 -31.71
CA ILE A 11 -23.81 52.08 -32.00
C ILE A 11 -24.51 51.06 -31.09
N SER A 12 -25.08 50.05 -31.74
CA SER A 12 -25.92 48.98 -31.21
C SER A 12 -25.25 48.12 -30.13
N PRO A 13 -26.03 47.47 -29.24
CA PRO A 13 -25.49 46.63 -28.18
C PRO A 13 -24.97 45.31 -28.75
N LEU A 14 -23.67 45.04 -28.59
CA LEU A 14 -23.17 43.67 -28.68
C LEU A 14 -23.14 43.04 -27.28
N LEU A 15 -23.68 41.83 -27.28
CA LEU A 15 -23.99 40.97 -26.16
C LEU A 15 -22.74 40.22 -25.66
N PHE A 16 -22.82 39.78 -24.41
CA PHE A 16 -22.04 38.73 -23.74
C PHE A 16 -20.62 39.00 -23.25
N GLY A 17 -20.47 38.76 -21.95
CA GLY A 17 -19.19 38.63 -21.28
C GLY A 17 -19.32 38.76 -19.76
N ALA A 18 -20.24 38.03 -19.13
CA ALA A 18 -20.13 37.80 -17.69
C ALA A 18 -18.80 37.06 -17.48
N ALA A 19 -17.80 37.76 -16.94
CA ALA A 19 -16.60 37.15 -16.42
C ALA A 19 -17.01 36.34 -15.17
N CYS A 20 -17.42 35.10 -15.39
CA CYS A 20 -17.41 34.11 -14.34
C CYS A 20 -15.94 33.86 -14.01
N ASN A 21 -15.48 34.42 -12.89
CA ASN A 21 -14.25 33.96 -12.25
C ASN A 21 -14.43 32.47 -11.95
N ALA A 22 -13.87 31.62 -12.80
CA ALA A 22 -13.56 30.25 -12.45
C ALA A 22 -12.34 30.33 -11.54
N GLU A 23 -12.56 30.32 -10.23
CA GLU A 23 -11.53 29.97 -9.27
C GLU A 23 -11.02 28.57 -9.68
N ASN A 24 -9.84 28.54 -10.26
CA ASN A 24 -9.15 27.33 -10.64
C ASN A 24 -8.91 26.53 -9.35
N PRO A 25 -9.52 25.36 -9.14
CA PRO A 25 -9.30 24.62 -7.90
C PRO A 25 -7.82 24.24 -7.86
N GLU A 26 -7.16 24.66 -6.77
CA GLU A 26 -5.84 24.20 -6.37
C GLU A 26 -5.82 22.66 -6.43
N PRO A 27 -4.79 22.04 -7.04
CA PRO A 27 -4.74 20.59 -7.11
C PRO A 27 -4.71 20.06 -5.68
N ALA A 28 -5.73 19.27 -5.31
CA ALA A 28 -5.69 18.49 -4.09
C ALA A 28 -4.40 17.67 -4.11
N ILE A 29 -3.50 17.92 -3.16
CA ILE A 29 -2.41 17.02 -2.85
C ILE A 29 -3.09 15.74 -2.37
N ILE A 30 -3.30 14.80 -3.29
CA ILE A 30 -3.68 13.44 -2.94
C ILE A 30 -2.41 12.88 -2.31
N ASP A 31 -2.33 12.89 -0.98
CA ASP A 31 -1.34 12.07 -0.30
C ASP A 31 -1.48 10.67 -0.90
N PRO A 32 -0.44 10.10 -1.55
CA PRO A 32 -0.51 8.72 -1.98
C PRO A 32 -0.79 7.94 -0.71
N VAL A 33 -1.99 7.33 -0.62
CA VAL A 33 -2.38 6.52 0.52
C VAL A 33 -1.24 5.55 0.75
N LYS A 34 -0.43 5.80 1.79
CA LYS A 34 0.73 4.95 2.05
C LYS A 34 0.15 3.56 2.28
N ASN A 35 0.52 2.62 1.43
CA ASN A 35 0.15 1.21 1.58
C ASN A 35 0.98 0.56 2.68
N SER A 36 1.12 1.27 3.80
CA SER A 36 1.95 0.86 4.91
C SER A 36 1.09 0.20 5.98
N ILE A 37 1.69 -0.80 6.61
CA ILE A 37 1.12 -1.60 7.68
C ILE A 37 2.15 -1.73 8.78
N THR A 38 1.67 -2.03 9.97
CA THR A 38 2.51 -2.34 11.12
C THR A 38 2.51 -3.86 11.33
N ILE A 39 3.70 -4.45 11.49
CA ILE A 39 3.90 -5.84 11.88
C ILE A 39 4.53 -5.86 13.26
N LYS A 40 3.81 -6.34 14.26
CA LYS A 40 4.28 -6.42 15.65
C LYS A 40 4.51 -7.88 16.05
N ILE A 41 5.67 -8.13 16.65
CA ILE A 41 6.14 -9.44 17.10
C ILE A 41 6.74 -9.28 18.50
N GLY A 42 6.00 -9.72 19.52
CA GLY A 42 6.33 -9.41 20.91
C GLY A 42 6.38 -7.89 21.14
N GLU A 43 7.53 -7.37 21.56
CA GLU A 43 7.78 -5.94 21.75
C GLU A 43 8.34 -5.22 20.51
N LYS A 44 8.74 -5.97 19.48
CA LYS A 44 9.31 -5.40 18.25
C LYS A 44 8.19 -5.01 17.29
N VAL A 45 8.36 -3.85 16.68
CA VAL A 45 7.41 -3.27 15.72
C VAL A 45 8.18 -2.96 14.45
N PHE A 46 7.70 -3.48 13.34
CA PHE A 46 8.25 -3.28 11.99
C PHE A 46 7.23 -2.53 11.14
N THR A 47 7.71 -1.56 10.38
CA THR A 47 6.93 -0.96 9.29
C THR A 47 7.11 -1.81 8.04
N ALA A 48 6.02 -2.11 7.34
CA ALA A 48 6.06 -2.81 6.08
C ALA A 48 5.22 -2.08 5.03
N THR A 49 5.66 -2.15 3.79
CA THR A 49 4.95 -1.58 2.63
C THR A 49 4.34 -2.71 1.80
N LEU A 50 3.03 -2.64 1.61
CA LEU A 50 2.28 -3.48 0.68
C LEU A 50 2.45 -2.98 -0.75
N PHE A 51 2.61 -3.92 -1.69
CA PHE A 51 2.74 -3.60 -3.11
C PHE A 51 1.40 -3.19 -3.72
N ASP A 52 1.44 -2.42 -4.81
CA ASP A 52 0.24 -2.04 -5.56
C ASP A 52 -0.21 -3.20 -6.48
N ASN A 53 -0.92 -4.17 -5.89
CA ASN A 53 -1.51 -5.29 -6.61
C ASN A 53 -2.79 -5.82 -5.94
N SER A 54 -3.53 -6.66 -6.65
CA SER A 54 -4.82 -7.19 -6.20
C SER A 54 -4.72 -8.09 -4.97
N THR A 55 -3.64 -8.85 -4.84
CA THR A 55 -3.38 -9.71 -3.67
C THR A 55 -3.18 -8.88 -2.41
N ALA A 56 -2.32 -7.86 -2.48
CA ALA A 56 -2.04 -6.93 -1.40
C ALA A 56 -3.27 -6.11 -1.00
N THR A 57 -4.06 -5.67 -1.98
CA THR A 57 -5.34 -4.98 -1.74
C THR A 57 -6.32 -5.87 -0.98
N ALA A 58 -6.48 -7.13 -1.41
CA ALA A 58 -7.35 -8.09 -0.75
C ALA A 58 -6.87 -8.44 0.66
N PHE A 59 -5.55 -8.60 0.86
CA PHE A 59 -4.97 -8.82 2.18
C PHE A 59 -5.16 -7.62 3.12
N LYS A 60 -4.93 -6.39 2.64
CA LYS A 60 -5.11 -5.15 3.42
C LYS A 60 -6.54 -5.03 3.96
N ALA A 61 -7.54 -5.45 3.18
CA ALA A 61 -8.94 -5.45 3.58
C ALA A 61 -9.27 -6.47 4.70
N MET A 62 -8.37 -7.40 5.01
CA MET A 62 -8.52 -8.35 6.12
C MET A 62 -7.96 -7.82 7.45
N LEU A 63 -7.20 -6.72 7.42
CA LEU A 63 -6.56 -6.17 8.61
C LEU A 63 -7.57 -5.45 9.51
N PRO A 64 -7.41 -5.51 10.85
CA PRO A 64 -6.27 -6.08 11.58
C PRO A 64 -6.34 -7.61 11.76
N LEU A 65 -5.17 -8.25 11.89
CA LEU A 65 -5.03 -9.69 12.09
C LEU A 65 -4.07 -10.02 13.24
N THR A 66 -4.39 -11.08 13.99
CA THR A 66 -3.46 -11.73 14.93
C THR A 66 -3.25 -13.17 14.47
N LEU A 67 -2.03 -13.51 14.08
CA LEU A 67 -1.69 -14.75 13.40
C LEU A 67 -0.73 -15.58 14.25
N SER A 68 -1.09 -16.80 14.59
CA SER A 68 -0.14 -17.80 15.14
C SER A 68 0.60 -18.46 13.98
N MET A 69 1.74 -17.89 13.58
CA MET A 69 2.52 -18.34 12.44
C MET A 69 3.47 -19.47 12.82
N THR A 70 3.49 -20.53 12.01
CA THR A 70 4.31 -21.72 12.21
C THR A 70 5.70 -21.53 11.60
N GLU A 71 6.73 -21.97 12.32
CA GLU A 71 8.10 -22.02 11.82
C GLU A 71 8.28 -23.11 10.75
N LEU A 72 8.99 -22.77 9.68
CA LEU A 72 9.33 -23.72 8.63
C LEU A 72 10.77 -23.45 8.12
N ASN A 73 11.54 -24.53 7.98
CA ASN A 73 12.87 -24.55 7.34
C ASN A 73 13.96 -23.64 7.96
N GLY A 74 13.70 -22.92 9.05
CA GLY A 74 14.68 -22.02 9.66
C GLY A 74 14.86 -20.70 8.89
N ASN A 75 13.92 -20.33 8.03
CA ASN A 75 13.97 -19.12 7.21
C ASN A 75 12.62 -18.41 7.02
N GLU A 76 11.51 -19.05 7.38
CA GLU A 76 10.17 -18.54 7.11
C GLU A 76 9.18 -18.83 8.23
N LYS A 77 8.23 -17.91 8.42
CA LYS A 77 7.01 -18.14 9.21
C LYS A 77 5.82 -18.18 8.26
N HIS A 78 4.89 -19.10 8.46
CA HIS A 78 3.71 -19.17 7.61
C HIS A 78 2.39 -19.27 8.37
N PHE A 79 1.31 -18.81 7.75
CA PHE A 79 -0.05 -18.96 8.24
C PHE A 79 -1.03 -19.21 7.10
N ARG A 80 -1.95 -20.16 7.28
CA ARG A 80 -3.00 -20.45 6.29
C ARG A 80 -4.23 -19.57 6.56
N LEU A 81 -4.47 -18.60 5.69
CA LEU A 81 -5.66 -17.75 5.69
C LEU A 81 -6.93 -18.58 5.44
N ALA A 82 -8.04 -18.16 6.06
CA ALA A 82 -9.33 -18.83 5.91
C ALA A 82 -9.92 -18.73 4.50
N GLN A 83 -9.54 -17.69 3.75
CA GLN A 83 -10.00 -17.44 2.38
C GLN A 83 -8.84 -17.41 1.39
N ASN A 84 -9.15 -17.71 0.13
CA ASN A 84 -8.21 -17.54 -0.97
C ASN A 84 -8.15 -16.06 -1.38
N LEU A 85 -6.95 -15.58 -1.69
CA LEU A 85 -6.70 -14.28 -2.29
C LEU A 85 -6.47 -14.42 -3.80
N PRO A 86 -6.62 -13.34 -4.57
CA PRO A 86 -6.13 -13.29 -5.95
C PRO A 86 -4.65 -13.64 -6.01
N THR A 87 -4.21 -14.34 -7.05
CA THR A 87 -2.81 -14.77 -7.19
C THR A 87 -2.25 -14.38 -8.55
N ARG A 88 -0.95 -14.08 -8.55
CA ARG A 88 -0.15 -13.90 -9.76
C ARG A 88 1.27 -14.36 -9.45
N ALA A 89 1.39 -15.66 -9.22
CA ALA A 89 2.64 -16.25 -8.74
C ALA A 89 3.74 -16.15 -9.80
N SER A 90 4.95 -15.82 -9.35
CA SER A 90 6.16 -15.79 -10.16
C SER A 90 7.35 -16.23 -9.31
N ASN A 91 8.39 -16.78 -9.93
CA ASN A 91 9.61 -17.12 -9.21
C ASN A 91 10.48 -15.85 -9.06
N PRO A 92 10.79 -15.40 -7.83
CA PRO A 92 11.61 -14.21 -7.60
C PRO A 92 13.12 -14.45 -7.79
N GLY A 93 13.57 -15.71 -7.88
CA GLY A 93 14.96 -16.14 -7.89
C GLY A 93 15.60 -16.07 -6.51
N THR A 94 15.44 -14.95 -5.81
CA THR A 94 15.94 -14.70 -4.47
C THR A 94 14.84 -14.16 -3.58
N ILE A 95 14.67 -14.79 -2.43
CA ILE A 95 13.91 -14.27 -1.30
C ILE A 95 14.84 -13.42 -0.46
N HIS A 96 14.34 -12.27 -0.01
CA HIS A 96 15.05 -11.38 0.90
C HIS A 96 14.38 -11.40 2.28
N SER A 97 15.18 -11.26 3.33
CA SER A 97 14.65 -11.02 4.67
C SER A 97 13.69 -9.83 4.67
N GLY A 98 12.53 -10.00 5.31
CA GLY A 98 11.44 -9.05 5.34
C GLY A 98 10.42 -9.22 4.22
N ASP A 99 10.66 -10.07 3.22
CA ASP A 99 9.67 -10.30 2.16
C ASP A 99 8.39 -10.95 2.74
N LEU A 100 7.24 -10.36 2.39
CA LEU A 100 5.91 -10.86 2.73
C LEU A 100 5.24 -11.34 1.44
N MET A 101 4.96 -12.63 1.36
CA MET A 101 4.48 -13.26 0.13
C MET A 101 3.32 -14.21 0.40
N LEU A 102 2.63 -14.62 -0.68
CA LEU A 102 1.59 -15.63 -0.65
C LEU A 102 2.05 -16.87 -1.44
N TRP A 103 2.07 -18.01 -0.76
CA TRP A 103 2.24 -19.32 -1.37
C TRP A 103 0.87 -19.95 -1.67
N GLY A 104 0.71 -20.48 -2.89
CA GLY A 104 -0.60 -20.86 -3.39
C GLY A 104 -1.56 -19.67 -3.38
N ALA A 105 -2.78 -19.87 -2.89
CA ALA A 105 -3.80 -18.83 -2.82
C ALA A 105 -4.14 -18.36 -1.40
N ASN A 106 -3.59 -18.98 -0.35
CA ASN A 106 -4.00 -18.68 1.01
C ASN A 106 -2.93 -18.91 2.08
N THR A 107 -1.69 -19.25 1.73
CA THR A 107 -0.63 -19.37 2.73
C THR A 107 0.20 -18.10 2.74
N LEU A 108 0.01 -17.25 3.75
CA LEU A 108 0.84 -16.08 3.99
C LEU A 108 2.20 -16.54 4.52
N VAL A 109 3.29 -15.99 3.98
CA VAL A 109 4.66 -16.32 4.35
C VAL A 109 5.43 -15.04 4.63
N LEU A 110 6.04 -14.96 5.81
CA LEU A 110 7.00 -13.91 6.20
C LEU A 110 8.39 -14.52 6.26
N PHE A 111 9.28 -14.08 5.39
CA PHE A 111 10.67 -14.54 5.37
C PHE A 111 11.54 -13.68 6.26
N TYR A 112 12.38 -14.32 7.07
CA TYR A 112 13.32 -13.61 7.96
C TYR A 112 14.79 -13.85 7.61
N GLU A 113 15.07 -14.72 6.63
CA GLU A 113 16.40 -14.94 6.05
C GLU A 113 16.40 -14.67 4.54
N THR A 114 17.57 -14.39 3.98
CA THR A 114 17.79 -14.19 2.53
C THR A 114 18.37 -15.46 1.91
N PHE A 115 17.73 -15.99 0.87
CA PHE A 115 18.17 -17.23 0.20
C PHE A 115 17.62 -17.35 -1.23
N SER A 116 18.25 -18.21 -2.04
CA SER A 116 17.78 -18.51 -3.39
C SER A 116 16.64 -19.53 -3.39
N THR A 117 15.66 -19.35 -4.26
CA THR A 117 14.50 -20.25 -4.38
C THR A 117 14.19 -20.61 -5.83
N SER A 118 13.67 -21.81 -6.05
CA SER A 118 13.11 -22.24 -7.34
C SER A 118 11.57 -22.15 -7.37
N TYR A 119 10.94 -21.79 -6.25
CA TYR A 119 9.50 -21.77 -6.11
C TYR A 119 8.88 -20.44 -6.57
N GLY A 120 7.61 -20.52 -6.97
CA GLY A 120 6.80 -19.34 -7.31
C GLY A 120 5.97 -18.86 -6.13
N TYR A 121 5.94 -17.54 -5.93
CA TYR A 121 5.13 -16.86 -4.92
C TYR A 121 4.41 -15.67 -5.52
N THR A 122 3.29 -15.26 -4.93
CA THR A 122 2.66 -13.97 -5.26
C THR A 122 3.16 -12.90 -4.28
N PRO A 123 3.85 -11.85 -4.75
CA PRO A 123 4.37 -10.80 -3.88
C PRO A 123 3.23 -10.01 -3.22
N LEU A 124 3.33 -9.76 -1.92
CA LEU A 124 2.31 -9.06 -1.14
C LEU A 124 2.84 -7.73 -0.59
N GLY A 125 4.04 -7.75 -0.03
CA GLY A 125 4.72 -6.57 0.48
C GLY A 125 6.09 -6.91 1.05
N LYS A 126 6.66 -5.98 1.80
CA LYS A 126 7.95 -6.17 2.44
C LYS A 126 8.09 -5.30 3.69
N ILE A 127 8.75 -5.82 4.72
CA ILE A 127 9.26 -5.01 5.84
C ILE A 127 10.34 -4.06 5.33
N ASP A 128 10.19 -2.77 5.61
CA ASP A 128 11.05 -1.72 5.04
C ASP A 128 12.49 -1.81 5.58
N ASP A 129 12.63 -2.11 6.88
CA ASP A 129 13.91 -2.41 7.54
C ASP A 129 13.78 -3.72 8.34
N PRO A 130 14.30 -4.86 7.82
CA PRO A 130 14.20 -6.15 8.48
C PRO A 130 15.24 -6.35 9.59
N THR A 131 16.02 -5.33 9.95
CA THR A 131 17.03 -5.43 11.00
C THR A 131 16.40 -5.91 12.33
N GLY A 132 16.90 -7.04 12.85
CA GLY A 132 16.39 -7.64 14.08
C GLY A 132 15.14 -8.52 13.90
N LEU A 133 14.63 -8.70 12.68
CA LEU A 133 13.49 -9.57 12.41
C LEU A 133 13.72 -11.02 12.83
N ALA A 134 14.85 -11.63 12.41
CA ALA A 134 15.20 -13.00 12.76
C ALA A 134 15.23 -13.24 14.29
N ALA A 135 15.75 -12.27 15.05
CA ALA A 135 15.75 -12.32 16.51
C ALA A 135 14.35 -12.18 17.11
N ALA A 136 13.49 -11.33 16.52
CA ALA A 136 12.12 -11.13 16.99
C ALA A 136 11.23 -12.35 16.76
N VAL A 137 11.38 -13.03 15.62
CA VAL A 137 10.57 -14.20 15.27
C VAL A 137 11.03 -15.48 15.95
N GLY A 138 12.30 -15.56 16.35
CA GLY A 138 12.89 -16.73 17.03
C GLY A 138 12.83 -18.02 16.21
N SER A 139 13.19 -19.14 16.83
CA SER A 139 13.34 -20.44 16.15
C SER A 139 12.10 -21.35 16.21
N GLY A 140 10.98 -20.87 16.75
CA GLY A 140 9.75 -21.65 16.88
C GLY A 140 8.53 -20.85 16.43
N ASP A 141 7.34 -21.39 16.64
CA ASP A 141 6.10 -20.70 16.28
C ASP A 141 5.99 -19.34 16.99
N VAL A 142 5.36 -18.37 16.32
CA VAL A 142 5.31 -17.00 16.80
C VAL A 142 3.94 -16.37 16.55
N THR A 143 3.49 -15.53 17.48
CA THR A 143 2.31 -14.69 17.27
C THR A 143 2.72 -13.38 16.62
N VAL A 144 2.08 -13.05 15.51
CA VAL A 144 2.30 -11.82 14.74
C VAL A 144 1.01 -11.03 14.66
N ASN A 145 1.06 -9.77 15.08
CA ASN A 145 -0.03 -8.81 14.93
C ASN A 145 0.24 -7.95 13.70
N ILE A 146 -0.74 -7.83 12.80
CA ILE A 146 -0.63 -7.02 11.60
C ILE A 146 -1.80 -6.04 11.57
N ASP A 147 -1.47 -4.75 11.53
CA ASP A 147 -2.42 -3.65 11.64
C ASP A 147 -2.21 -2.63 10.51
N LEU A 148 -3.26 -1.87 10.17
CA LEU A 148 -3.08 -0.67 9.35
C LEU A 148 -2.22 0.34 10.11
N GLN A 149 -1.35 1.06 9.39
CA GLN A 149 -0.63 2.19 9.97
C GLN A 149 -1.52 3.44 10.06
#